data_AF-A0AA38IWG0-F1
#
_entry.id   AF-A0AA38IWG0-F1
#
_cell.length_a   1.000
_cell.length_b   1.000
_cell.length_c   1.000
_cell.angle_alpha   90.00
_cell.angle_beta   90.00
_cell.angle_gamma   90.00
#
_symmetry.space_group_name_H-M   'P 1'
#
loop_
_entity.id
_entity.type
_entity.pdbx_description
1 polymer ?
#
loop_
_entity_poly.entity_id
_entity_poly.type
_entity_poly.pdbx_seq_one_letter_code
_entity_poly.pdbx_strand_id
1 'polypeptide(L)'
;MEFGVQAIFGPSDPVLGAHIQSICEALDVPHLEARIDFEPSSKELSINLHPSQEHMNKAFKDLMTFLNWTKVAIIYEEDYGLFKLQELVKTPAAAKTEMYIRQAGPTSYRQVLREVRQKEIYKLIVDTNPRNIQKFFRAILQLQMNDYRYHYMFTTFVSIVLLFSCCVANAKLMPFNMWAGRNAPITGCVEKR
;
A
#
# COMPACT_ATOMS: atom_id res chain seq x y z
N MET A 1 30.03 -32.47 -6.92
CA MET A 1 29.91 -31.42 -5.89
C MET A 1 28.44 -31.12 -5.77
N GLU A 2 27.78 -31.64 -4.73
CA GLU A 2 26.41 -31.26 -4.41
C GLU A 2 26.46 -29.86 -3.81
N PHE A 3 25.79 -28.91 -4.46
CA PHE A 3 25.68 -27.56 -3.93
C PHE A 3 24.71 -27.60 -2.75
N GLY A 4 25.23 -27.54 -1.52
CA GLY A 4 24.42 -27.36 -0.33
C GLY A 4 23.84 -25.95 -0.29
N VAL A 5 22.53 -25.85 -0.08
CA VAL A 5 21.82 -24.56 0.05
C VAL A 5 21.54 -24.33 1.53
N GLN A 6 21.99 -23.18 2.05
CA GLN A 6 21.83 -22.83 3.47
C GLN A 6 20.47 -22.19 3.78
N ALA A 7 19.83 -21.55 2.79
CA ALA A 7 18.52 -20.92 2.90
C ALA A 7 17.91 -20.69 1.51
N ILE A 8 16.58 -20.67 1.42
CA ILE A 8 15.84 -20.43 0.17
C ILE A 8 15.07 -19.12 0.28
N PHE A 9 15.24 -18.25 -0.72
CA PHE A 9 14.39 -17.07 -0.88
C PHE A 9 13.12 -17.47 -1.62
N GLY A 10 11.98 -17.27 -0.95
CA GLY A 10 10.68 -17.57 -1.50
C GLY A 10 10.29 -16.62 -2.64
N PRO A 11 9.49 -17.10 -3.59
CA PRO A 11 8.94 -16.25 -4.63
C PRO A 11 8.00 -15.21 -4.02
N SER A 12 7.83 -14.09 -4.74
CA SER A 12 6.85 -13.06 -4.37
C SER A 12 5.40 -13.52 -4.55
N ASP A 13 5.17 -14.56 -5.36
CA ASP A 13 3.84 -15.10 -5.61
C ASP A 13 3.36 -15.92 -4.39
N PRO A 14 2.18 -15.61 -3.82
CA PRO A 14 1.67 -16.28 -2.62
C PRO A 14 1.35 -17.77 -2.85
N VAL A 15 0.87 -18.13 -4.04
CA VAL A 15 0.49 -19.52 -4.36
C VAL A 15 1.74 -20.38 -4.47
N LEU A 16 2.74 -19.92 -5.23
CA LEU A 16 4.02 -20.61 -5.35
C LEU A 16 4.79 -20.60 -4.02
N GLY A 17 4.66 -19.53 -3.25
CA GLY A 17 5.29 -19.38 -1.94
C GLY A 17 4.84 -20.44 -0.95
N ALA A 18 3.54 -20.76 -0.90
CA ALA A 18 3.01 -21.81 -0.03
C ALA A 18 3.56 -23.21 -0.39
N HIS A 19 3.71 -23.48 -1.69
CA HIS A 19 4.29 -24.75 -2.16
C HIS A 19 5.77 -24.87 -1.78
N ILE A 20 6.56 -23.80 -2.00
CA ILE A 20 7.99 -23.81 -1.67
C ILE A 20 8.20 -23.88 -0.15
N GLN A 21 7.37 -23.19 0.62
CA GLN A 21 7.38 -23.29 2.07
C GLN A 21 7.19 -24.74 2.54
N SER A 22 6.19 -25.45 2.00
CA SER A 22 5.92 -26.84 2.38
C SER A 22 7.10 -27.78 2.09
N ILE A 23 7.83 -27.52 1.00
CA ILE A 23 9.04 -28.28 0.63
C ILE A 23 10.20 -27.93 1.58
N CYS A 24 10.39 -26.64 1.88
CA CYS A 24 11.44 -26.17 2.79
C CYS A 24 11.26 -26.74 4.21
N GLU A 25 10.02 -26.80 4.68
CA GLU A 25 9.63 -27.38 5.96
C GLU A 25 9.90 -28.90 5.98
N ALA A 26 9.59 -29.62 4.90
CA ALA A 26 9.88 -31.05 4.79
C ALA A 26 11.39 -31.40 4.68
N LEU A 27 12.21 -30.44 4.26
CA LEU A 27 13.66 -30.61 4.07
C LEU A 27 14.51 -29.97 5.18
N ASP A 28 13.88 -29.42 6.22
CA ASP A 28 14.54 -28.64 7.28
C ASP A 28 15.43 -27.50 6.74
N VAL A 29 15.02 -26.88 5.63
CA VAL A 29 15.73 -25.75 4.99
C VAL A 29 15.04 -24.45 5.39
N PRO A 30 15.77 -23.44 5.90
CA PRO A 30 15.14 -22.18 6.28
C PRO A 30 14.67 -21.40 5.04
N HIS A 31 13.43 -20.91 5.12
CA HIS A 31 12.76 -20.18 4.06
C HIS A 31 12.63 -18.69 4.42
N LEU A 32 13.03 -17.81 3.50
CA LEU A 32 12.96 -16.36 3.66
C LEU A 32 11.92 -15.78 2.72
N GLU A 33 10.92 -15.10 3.26
CA GLU A 33 9.80 -14.53 2.51
C GLU A 33 9.80 -13.00 2.60
N ALA A 34 9.30 -12.34 1.58
CA ALA A 34 9.12 -10.88 1.57
C ALA A 34 7.78 -10.54 0.90
N ARG A 35 6.71 -11.21 1.32
CA ARG A 35 5.36 -11.09 0.76
C ARG A 35 4.31 -10.88 1.84
N ILE A 36 3.17 -10.34 1.45
CA ILE A 36 2.02 -10.22 2.35
C ILE A 36 1.57 -11.62 2.74
N ASP A 37 1.52 -11.90 4.04
CA ASP A 37 0.98 -13.14 4.57
C ASP A 37 -0.43 -12.90 5.10
N PHE A 38 -1.41 -13.62 4.56
CA PHE A 38 -2.81 -13.52 4.98
C PHE A 38 -3.17 -14.55 6.06
N GLU A 39 -2.32 -15.55 6.26
CA GLU A 39 -2.48 -16.55 7.30
C GLU A 39 -1.44 -16.32 8.40
N PRO A 40 -1.85 -15.98 9.62
CA PRO A 40 -0.92 -15.76 10.74
C PRO A 40 -0.41 -17.08 11.34
N SER A 41 -0.39 -18.18 10.58
CA SER A 41 0.10 -19.46 11.08
C SER A 41 1.59 -19.33 11.41
N SER A 42 1.97 -19.75 12.61
CA SER A 42 3.37 -19.78 13.03
C SER A 42 4.10 -20.82 12.19
N LYS A 43 5.01 -20.37 11.33
CA LYS A 43 5.84 -21.23 10.48
C LYS A 43 7.20 -21.41 11.16
N GLU A 44 7.55 -22.63 11.56
CA GLU A 44 8.72 -22.89 12.40
C GLU A 44 10.06 -22.57 11.71
N LEU A 45 10.13 -22.74 10.38
CA LEU A 45 11.35 -22.52 9.58
C LEU A 45 11.19 -21.45 8.49
N SER A 46 10.20 -20.57 8.61
CA SER A 46 9.99 -19.47 7.67
C SER A 46 10.06 -18.11 8.37
N ILE A 47 10.86 -17.20 7.81
CA ILE A 47 10.95 -15.81 8.29
C ILE A 47 10.40 -14.91 7.19
N ASN A 48 9.33 -14.18 7.49
CA ASN A 48 8.78 -13.17 6.60
C ASN A 48 9.28 -11.76 6.97
N LEU A 49 9.97 -11.12 6.02
CA LEU A 49 10.48 -9.75 6.14
C LEU A 49 9.44 -8.69 5.79
N HIS A 50 8.28 -9.10 5.26
CA HIS A 50 7.17 -8.18 5.02
C HIS A 50 6.55 -7.76 6.37
N PRO A 51 6.27 -6.45 6.56
CA PRO A 51 5.66 -5.97 7.80
C PRO A 51 4.30 -6.64 7.99
N SER A 52 4.00 -7.04 9.23
CA SER A 52 2.70 -7.68 9.50
C SER A 52 1.56 -6.70 9.23
N GLN A 53 0.46 -7.23 8.68
CA GLN A 53 -0.70 -6.42 8.32
C GLN A 53 -1.32 -5.73 9.54
N GLU A 54 -1.27 -6.38 10.72
CA GLU A 54 -1.74 -5.81 11.98
C GLU A 54 -0.96 -4.53 12.36
N HIS A 55 0.37 -4.56 12.29
CA HIS A 55 1.19 -3.39 12.60
C HIS A 55 0.97 -2.26 11.58
N MET A 56 0.84 -2.60 10.30
CA MET A 56 0.48 -1.62 9.26
C MET A 56 -0.88 -0.99 9.58
N ASN A 57 -1.88 -1.80 9.92
CA ASN A 57 -3.22 -1.34 10.25
C ASN A 57 -3.25 -0.45 11.50
N LYS A 58 -2.44 -0.76 12.51
CA LYS A 58 -2.25 0.10 13.69
C LYS A 58 -1.63 1.45 13.31
N ALA A 59 -0.58 1.45 12.50
CA ALA A 59 0.06 2.69 12.03
C ALA A 59 -0.92 3.58 11.22
N PHE A 60 -1.75 2.98 10.36
CA PHE A 60 -2.81 3.70 9.66
C PHE A 60 -3.81 4.33 10.64
N LYS A 61 -4.24 3.59 11.67
CA LYS A 61 -5.16 4.10 12.70
C LYS A 61 -4.55 5.28 13.46
N ASP A 62 -3.32 5.14 13.93
CA ASP A 62 -2.63 6.20 14.67
C ASP A 62 -2.51 7.47 13.83
N LEU A 63 -2.21 7.34 12.54
CA LEU A 63 -2.15 8.46 11.60
C LEU A 63 -3.52 9.11 11.34
N MET A 64 -4.58 8.31 11.17
CA MET A 64 -5.95 8.81 11.01
C MET A 64 -6.42 9.56 12.25
N THR A 65 -6.12 9.06 13.45
CA THR A 65 -6.44 9.71 14.73
C THR A 65 -5.62 10.99 14.91
N PHE A 66 -4.31 10.95 14.64
CA PHE A 66 -3.45 12.12 14.75
C PHE A 66 -3.88 13.27 13.83
N LEU A 67 -4.35 12.94 12.62
CA LEU A 67 -4.83 13.92 11.64
C LEU A 67 -6.33 14.25 11.77
N ASN A 68 -7.04 13.66 12.73
CA ASN A 68 -8.48 13.82 12.96
C ASN A 68 -9.34 13.58 11.69
N TRP A 69 -9.10 12.48 10.98
CA TRP A 69 -9.87 12.17 9.77
C TRP A 69 -11.29 11.68 10.10
N THR A 70 -12.29 12.41 9.63
CA THR A 70 -13.72 12.11 9.82
C THR A 70 -14.38 11.46 8.61
N LYS A 71 -13.86 11.71 7.40
CA LYS A 71 -14.33 11.12 6.14
C LYS A 71 -13.15 10.64 5.31
N VAL A 72 -13.15 9.37 4.92
CA VAL A 72 -12.06 8.75 4.17
C VAL A 72 -12.62 7.92 3.02
N ALA A 73 -12.09 8.11 1.83
CA ALA A 73 -12.37 7.25 0.68
C ALA A 73 -11.25 6.25 0.51
N ILE A 74 -11.58 4.98 0.33
CA ILE A 74 -10.63 3.91 0.09
C ILE A 74 -10.86 3.37 -1.31
N ILE A 75 -9.83 3.46 -2.14
CA ILE A 75 -9.84 3.01 -3.53
C ILE A 75 -8.85 1.86 -3.66
N TYR A 76 -9.32 0.68 -4.08
CA TYR A 76 -8.46 -0.48 -4.28
C TYR A 76 -8.65 -1.07 -5.69
N GLU A 77 -7.58 -1.65 -6.25
CA GLU A 77 -7.60 -2.30 -7.56
C GLU A 77 -7.84 -3.81 -7.47
N GLU A 78 -7.16 -4.49 -6.54
CA GLU A 78 -7.18 -5.95 -6.40
C GLU A 78 -8.04 -6.41 -5.21
N ASP A 79 -8.68 -7.58 -5.33
CA ASP A 79 -9.61 -8.12 -4.32
C ASP A 79 -8.95 -8.36 -2.95
N TYR A 80 -7.63 -8.64 -2.93
CA TYR A 80 -6.83 -8.75 -1.71
C TYR A 80 -6.72 -7.44 -0.91
N GLY A 81 -6.94 -6.29 -1.56
CA GLY A 81 -6.98 -4.98 -0.91
C GLY A 81 -8.08 -4.91 0.13
N LEU A 82 -9.24 -5.53 -0.12
CA LEU A 82 -10.38 -5.51 0.81
C LEU A 82 -10.08 -6.28 2.11
N PHE A 83 -9.34 -7.39 2.04
CA PHE A 83 -8.95 -8.18 3.22
C PHE A 83 -8.04 -7.40 4.17
N LYS A 84 -7.10 -6.60 3.64
CA LYS A 84 -6.26 -5.69 4.45
C LYS A 84 -7.09 -4.64 5.20
N LEU A 85 -8.20 -4.23 4.59
CA LEU A 85 -9.05 -3.11 5.05
C LEU A 85 -10.15 -3.55 6.02
N GLN A 86 -10.59 -4.80 5.99
CA GLN A 86 -11.61 -5.30 6.93
C GLN A 86 -11.19 -5.11 8.39
N GLU A 87 -9.90 -5.24 8.70
CA GLU A 87 -9.36 -5.06 10.05
C GLU A 87 -9.27 -3.57 10.47
N LEU A 88 -9.18 -2.65 9.50
CA LEU A 88 -9.32 -1.21 9.74
C LEU A 88 -10.77 -0.85 10.08
N VAL A 89 -11.74 -1.47 9.40
CA VAL A 89 -13.18 -1.24 9.59
C VAL A 89 -13.72 -1.86 10.89
N LYS A 90 -13.17 -3.00 11.34
CA LYS A 90 -13.63 -3.73 12.54
C LYS A 90 -13.36 -3.03 13.88
N THR A 91 -12.61 -1.94 13.91
CA THR A 91 -12.19 -1.30 15.19
C THR A 91 -13.15 -0.18 15.62
N PRO A 92 -13.57 -0.10 16.90
CA PRO A 92 -14.57 0.87 17.36
C PRO A 92 -14.24 2.34 17.12
N ALA A 93 -12.96 2.70 17.03
CA ALA A 93 -12.52 4.06 16.70
C ALA A 93 -12.91 4.49 15.27
N ALA A 94 -13.06 3.53 14.34
CA ALA A 94 -13.56 3.77 12.99
C ALA A 94 -15.07 4.06 12.96
N ALA A 95 -15.81 3.79 14.04
CA ALA A 95 -17.27 4.03 14.08
C ALA A 95 -17.64 5.52 14.00
N LYS A 96 -16.69 6.44 14.27
CA LYS A 96 -16.86 7.88 14.08
C LYS A 96 -16.42 8.37 12.70
N THR A 97 -15.74 7.55 11.91
CA THR A 97 -15.16 7.94 10.62
C THR A 97 -15.98 7.32 9.49
N GLU A 98 -16.58 8.17 8.65
CA GLU A 98 -17.33 7.73 7.47
C GLU A 98 -16.35 7.20 6.42
N MET A 99 -16.42 5.91 6.10
CA MET A 99 -15.56 5.24 5.13
C MET A 99 -16.32 4.98 3.82
N TYR A 100 -15.77 5.46 2.71
CA TYR A 100 -16.30 5.22 1.37
C TYR A 100 -15.38 4.28 0.60
N ILE A 101 -15.76 3.01 0.50
CA ILE A 101 -14.94 1.96 -0.10
C ILE A 101 -15.40 1.71 -1.55
N ARG A 102 -14.47 1.80 -2.51
CA ARG A 102 -14.73 1.52 -3.93
C ARG A 102 -13.58 0.78 -4.60
N GLN A 103 -13.93 -0.19 -5.44
CA GLN A 103 -12.99 -0.83 -6.34
C GLN A 103 -12.82 0.04 -7.60
N ALA A 104 -11.58 0.26 -8.03
CA ALA A 104 -11.27 1.00 -9.24
C ALA A 104 -10.12 0.35 -10.00
N GLY A 105 -10.28 0.24 -11.33
CA GLY A 105 -9.25 -0.23 -12.24
C GLY A 105 -8.77 0.87 -13.18
N PRO A 106 -7.82 0.56 -14.09
CA PRO A 106 -7.20 1.52 -14.99
C PRO A 106 -8.18 2.27 -15.91
N THR A 107 -9.33 1.68 -16.21
CA THR A 107 -10.38 2.30 -17.03
C THR A 107 -11.42 3.06 -16.20
N SER A 108 -11.61 2.72 -14.92
CA SER A 108 -12.67 3.27 -14.06
C SER A 108 -12.19 4.31 -13.04
N TYR A 109 -10.88 4.56 -12.92
CA TYR A 109 -10.34 5.58 -11.99
C TYR A 109 -11.02 6.95 -12.09
N ARG A 110 -11.27 7.42 -13.32
CA ARG A 110 -11.90 8.73 -13.55
C ARG A 110 -13.33 8.79 -13.03
N GLN A 111 -14.09 7.69 -13.14
CA GLN A 111 -15.46 7.64 -12.66
C GLN A 111 -15.48 7.62 -11.13
N VAL A 112 -14.69 6.75 -10.51
CA VAL A 112 -14.62 6.63 -9.05
C VAL A 112 -14.14 7.92 -8.41
N LEU A 113 -13.09 8.55 -8.95
CA LEU A 113 -12.61 9.84 -8.46
C LEU A 113 -13.66 10.96 -8.59
N ARG A 114 -14.49 10.92 -9.64
CA ARG A 114 -15.60 11.87 -9.80
C ARG A 114 -16.67 11.68 -8.73
N GLU A 115 -17.03 10.45 -8.39
CA GLU A 115 -17.97 10.15 -7.30
C GLU A 115 -17.42 10.62 -5.95
N VAL A 116 -16.14 10.36 -5.69
CA VAL A 116 -15.44 10.80 -4.46
C VAL A 116 -15.46 12.32 -4.34
N ARG A 117 -15.22 13.02 -5.46
CA ARG A 117 -15.31 14.49 -5.53
C ARG A 117 -16.73 15.00 -5.29
N GLN A 118 -17.75 14.35 -5.84
CA GLN A 118 -19.16 14.72 -5.63
C GLN A 118 -19.60 14.52 -4.17
N LYS A 119 -19.01 13.55 -3.47
CA LYS A 119 -19.22 13.31 -2.04
C LYS A 119 -18.40 14.22 -1.12
N GLU A 120 -17.60 15.13 -1.69
CA GLU A 120 -16.73 16.06 -0.97
C GLU A 120 -15.75 15.36 -0.01
N ILE A 121 -15.22 14.19 -0.42
CA ILE A 121 -14.24 13.46 0.37
C ILE A 121 -12.83 13.85 -0.06
N TYR A 122 -12.08 14.43 0.86
CA TYR A 122 -10.73 14.95 0.60
C TYR A 122 -9.61 14.04 1.09
N LYS A 123 -9.90 13.01 1.90
CA LYS A 123 -8.89 12.06 2.40
C LYS A 123 -9.05 10.75 1.64
N LEU A 124 -8.02 10.34 0.92
CA LEU A 124 -8.06 9.16 0.07
C LEU A 124 -6.94 8.20 0.44
N ILE A 125 -7.30 6.94 0.68
CA ILE A 125 -6.37 5.81 0.77
C ILE A 125 -6.45 5.06 -0.55
N VAL A 126 -5.32 4.86 -1.20
CA VAL A 126 -5.25 4.29 -2.56
C VAL A 126 -4.33 3.08 -2.57
N ASP A 127 -4.88 1.92 -2.93
CA ASP A 127 -4.15 0.69 -3.21
C ASP A 127 -4.26 0.39 -4.72
N THR A 128 -3.20 0.68 -5.46
CA THR A 128 -3.16 0.48 -6.93
C THR A 128 -1.83 -0.11 -7.33
N ASN A 129 -1.84 -0.91 -8.39
CA ASN A 129 -0.63 -1.47 -8.94
C ASN A 129 0.32 -0.33 -9.40
N PRO A 130 1.63 -0.39 -9.07
CA PRO A 130 2.59 0.65 -9.46
C PRO A 130 2.66 0.87 -10.98
N ARG A 131 2.28 -0.12 -11.80
CA ARG A 131 2.20 0.01 -13.26
C ARG A 131 1.07 0.94 -13.70
N ASN A 132 -0.03 0.99 -12.95
CA ASN A 132 -1.23 1.74 -13.29
C ASN A 132 -1.33 3.09 -12.56
N ILE A 133 -0.46 3.34 -11.57
CA ILE A 133 -0.47 4.59 -10.79
C ILE A 133 -0.34 5.85 -11.66
N GLN A 134 0.37 5.77 -12.80
CA GLN A 134 0.48 6.89 -13.74
C GLN A 134 -0.88 7.28 -14.34
N LYS A 135 -1.75 6.29 -14.63
CA LYS A 135 -3.11 6.55 -15.12
C LYS A 135 -3.97 7.16 -14.01
N PHE A 136 -3.77 6.74 -12.77
CA PHE A 136 -4.44 7.31 -11.60
C PHE A 136 -4.09 8.79 -11.40
N PHE A 137 -2.81 9.15 -11.42
CA PHE A 137 -2.39 10.55 -11.31
C PHE A 137 -2.88 11.41 -12.48
N ARG A 138 -2.86 10.89 -13.72
CA ARG A 138 -3.46 11.58 -14.87
C ARG A 138 -4.96 11.87 -14.64
N ALA A 139 -5.69 10.93 -14.05
CA ALA A 139 -7.09 11.13 -13.71
C ALA A 139 -7.30 12.22 -12.63
N ILE A 140 -6.45 12.27 -11.61
CA ILE A 140 -6.46 13.33 -10.58
C ILE A 140 -6.27 14.71 -11.21
N LEU A 141 -5.26 14.86 -12.08
CA LEU A 141 -4.95 16.12 -12.74
C LEU A 141 -6.11 16.57 -13.65
N GLN A 142 -6.71 15.65 -14.40
CA GLN A 142 -7.88 15.95 -15.24
C GLN A 142 -9.12 16.37 -14.44
N LEU A 143 -9.27 15.87 -13.21
CA LEU A 143 -10.39 16.20 -12.33
C LEU A 143 -10.11 17.39 -11.40
N GLN A 144 -8.91 17.98 -11.49
CA GLN A 144 -8.41 19.07 -10.64
C GLN A 144 -8.50 18.72 -9.14
N MET A 145 -8.22 17.46 -8.78
CA MET A 145 -8.19 17.02 -7.37
C MET A 145 -6.79 17.20 -6.74
N ASN A 146 -6.06 18.24 -7.15
CA ASN A 146 -4.70 18.53 -6.69
C ASN A 146 -4.63 19.70 -5.68
N ASP A 147 -5.76 20.07 -5.09
CA ASP A 147 -5.84 21.13 -4.09
C ASP A 147 -5.22 20.71 -2.74
N TYR A 148 -4.78 21.66 -1.91
CA TYR A 148 -4.13 21.42 -0.61
C TYR A 148 -5.04 20.67 0.39
N ARG A 149 -6.35 20.70 0.16
CA ARG A 149 -7.35 19.98 0.96
C ARG A 149 -7.25 18.46 0.77
N TYR A 150 -6.82 18.02 -0.42
CA TYR A 150 -6.70 16.60 -0.76
C TYR A 150 -5.46 15.99 -0.14
N HIS A 151 -5.65 14.94 0.64
CA HIS A 151 -4.57 14.14 1.20
C HIS A 151 -4.69 12.73 0.62
N TYR A 152 -3.62 12.30 -0.04
CA TYR A 152 -3.53 10.97 -0.63
C TYR A 152 -2.54 10.13 0.16
N MET A 153 -2.99 8.96 0.58
CA MET A 153 -2.18 7.96 1.26
C MET A 153 -2.11 6.72 0.37
N PHE A 154 -0.90 6.28 0.04
CA PHE A 154 -0.70 5.08 -0.78
C PHE A 154 -0.28 3.92 0.11
N THR A 155 -1.00 2.81 0.03
CA THR A 155 -0.71 1.58 0.80
C THR A 155 0.33 0.71 0.12
N THR A 156 0.40 0.78 -1.21
CA THR A 156 1.39 0.06 -1.99
C THR A 156 2.78 0.62 -1.69
N PHE A 157 3.74 -0.26 -1.37
CA PHE A 157 5.16 0.09 -1.21
C PHE A 157 5.77 0.42 -2.57
N VAL A 158 5.41 1.57 -3.13
CA VAL A 158 5.92 2.03 -4.41
C VAL A 158 7.31 2.62 -4.20
N SER A 159 8.26 2.29 -5.09
CA SER A 159 9.54 2.98 -5.17
C SER A 159 9.31 4.50 -5.25
N ILE A 160 9.90 5.24 -4.32
CA ILE A 160 9.76 6.70 -4.18
C ILE A 160 9.96 7.46 -5.51
N VAL A 161 10.77 6.88 -6.41
CA VAL A 161 11.08 7.34 -7.77
C VAL A 161 9.82 7.63 -8.62
N LEU A 162 8.77 6.81 -8.50
CA LEU A 162 7.53 6.98 -9.29
C LEU A 162 6.71 8.20 -8.84
N LEU A 163 6.80 8.57 -7.56
CA LEU A 163 6.12 9.75 -7.01
C LEU A 163 6.81 11.05 -7.46
N PHE A 164 8.14 11.05 -7.57
CA PHE A 164 8.90 12.23 -8.01
C PHE A 164 8.65 12.60 -9.48
N SER A 165 8.42 11.62 -10.36
CA SER A 165 8.14 11.93 -11.78
C SER A 165 6.77 12.56 -12.00
N CYS A 166 5.84 12.44 -11.04
CA CYS A 166 4.45 12.86 -11.20
C CYS A 166 4.07 14.01 -10.26
N CYS A 167 5.04 14.75 -9.71
CA CYS A 167 4.83 15.85 -8.75
C CYS A 167 3.55 16.63 -9.05
N VAL A 168 2.49 16.24 -8.34
CA VAL A 168 1.20 16.88 -8.39
C VAL A 168 1.37 18.15 -7.58
N ALA A 169 1.62 19.26 -8.27
CA ALA A 169 1.74 20.57 -7.64
C ALA A 169 0.52 20.81 -6.73
N ASN A 170 0.79 20.96 -5.44
CA ASN A 170 -0.11 21.33 -4.33
C ASN A 170 -0.82 20.21 -3.52
N ALA A 171 -0.79 18.94 -3.91
CA ALA A 171 -1.43 17.87 -3.12
C ALA A 171 -0.47 17.26 -2.07
N LYS A 172 -0.97 16.96 -0.86
CA LYS A 172 -0.16 16.29 0.18
C LYS A 172 -0.15 14.78 -0.08
N LEU A 173 0.99 14.27 -0.55
CA LEU A 173 1.23 12.85 -0.78
C LEU A 173 1.91 12.24 0.45
N MET A 174 1.34 11.18 1.03
CA MET A 174 1.93 10.42 2.13
C MET A 174 2.29 9.01 1.64
N PRO A 175 3.52 8.79 1.15
CA PRO A 175 4.00 7.45 0.81
C PRO A 175 4.46 6.70 2.05
N PHE A 176 4.25 5.38 2.04
CA PHE A 176 4.82 4.49 3.05
C PHE A 176 6.16 3.94 2.55
N ASN A 177 7.27 4.33 3.19
CA ASN A 177 8.63 3.89 2.82
C ASN A 177 9.18 2.93 3.87
N MET A 178 9.58 1.75 3.42
CA MET A 178 10.27 0.76 4.26
C MET A 178 11.80 0.81 4.10
N TRP A 179 12.30 1.53 3.10
CA TRP A 179 13.74 1.67 2.85
C TRP A 179 14.34 2.73 3.77
N ALA A 180 15.18 2.31 4.73
CA ALA A 180 16.01 3.18 5.54
C ALA A 180 17.22 3.69 4.72
N GLY A 181 16.97 4.58 3.78
CA GLY A 181 18.00 5.11 2.87
C GLY A 181 18.77 6.30 3.46
N ARG A 182 19.95 6.06 4.05
CA ARG A 182 21.05 7.07 4.03
C ARG A 182 21.75 7.14 2.67
N ASN A 183 21.43 6.22 1.75
CA ASN A 183 22.01 6.11 0.40
C ASN A 183 20.95 6.25 -0.71
N ALA A 184 19.87 6.98 -0.49
CA ALA A 184 19.05 7.46 -1.60
C ALA A 184 19.70 8.73 -2.16
N PRO A 185 19.87 8.90 -3.49
CA PRO A 185 20.24 10.19 -4.04
C PRO A 185 19.10 11.15 -3.69
N ILE A 186 19.37 12.02 -2.72
CA ILE A 186 18.56 13.18 -2.37
C ILE A 186 18.70 14.17 -3.53
N THR A 187 17.99 13.93 -4.63
CA THR A 187 17.64 15.02 -5.54
C THR A 187 16.60 15.87 -4.82
N GLY A 188 17.10 16.83 -4.04
CA GLY A 188 16.31 17.89 -3.46
C GLY A 188 15.54 18.61 -4.56
N CYS A 189 14.24 18.82 -4.35
CA CYS A 189 13.49 19.82 -5.10
C CYS A 189 14.11 21.18 -4.80
N VAL A 190 15.01 21.64 -5.67
CA VAL A 190 15.36 23.05 -5.73
C VAL A 190 14.14 23.75 -6.34
N GLU A 191 13.46 24.50 -5.48
CA GLU A 191 12.44 25.46 -5.83
C GLU A 191 13.02 26.44 -6.86
N LYS A 192 12.67 26.26 -8.14
CA LYS A 192 12.88 27.30 -9.15
C LYS A 192 11.85 28.39 -8.89
N ARG A 193 12.29 29.45 -8.20
CA ARG A 193 11.67 30.78 -8.30
C ARG A 193 11.69 31.27 -9.74
#